data_AF-A0A845R4V7-F1
#
_entry.id   AF-A0A845R4V7-F1
#
_cell.length_a   1.000
_cell.length_b   1.000
_cell.length_c   1.000
_cell.angle_alpha   90.00
_cell.angle_beta   90.00
_cell.angle_gamma   90.00
#
_symmetry.space_group_name_H-M   'P 1'
#
loop_
_entity.id
_entity.type
_entity.pdbx_description
1 polymer ?
#
loop_
_entity_poly.entity_id
_entity_poly.type
_entity_poly.pdbx_seq_one_letter_code
_entity_poly.pdbx_strand_id
1 'polypeptide(L)'
;MQNKEDNIFNIEDLRQERKLIQNLEHLKKEQQGAILWLLYHMDILDMIDSGEIMSEEAEEKWMEQALEDNAYIMMVLIQYKKLKDKNREKSE
;
A
#
# COMPACT_ATOMS: atom_id res chain seq x y z
N MET A 1 24.00 14.93 -21.37
CA MET A 1 24.10 13.50 -21.76
C MET A 1 23.78 12.69 -20.53
N GLN A 2 22.57 12.14 -20.46
CA GLN A 2 22.13 11.30 -19.33
C GLN A 2 22.70 9.90 -19.58
N ASN A 3 23.60 9.44 -18.71
CA ASN A 3 24.21 8.12 -18.80
C ASN A 3 23.11 7.05 -18.65
N LYS A 4 22.99 6.21 -19.68
CA LYS A 4 22.09 5.05 -19.75
C LYS A 4 22.71 3.84 -19.02
N GLU A 5 23.04 3.96 -17.73
CA GLU A 5 23.72 2.88 -17.00
C GLU A 5 23.11 2.50 -15.64
N ASP A 6 21.87 2.89 -15.33
CA ASP A 6 21.20 2.48 -14.08
C ASP A 6 20.03 1.52 -14.32
N ASN A 7 20.22 0.47 -15.13
CA ASN A 7 19.22 -0.59 -15.33
C ASN A 7 19.84 -2.00 -15.19
N ILE A 8 20.80 -2.16 -14.28
CA ILE A 8 21.22 -3.49 -13.84
C ILE A 8 20.26 -3.91 -12.73
N PHE A 9 19.20 -4.65 -13.09
CA PHE A 9 18.36 -5.32 -12.10
C PHE A 9 19.24 -6.19 -11.19
N ASN A 10 19.21 -5.93 -9.89
CA ASN A 10 19.93 -6.74 -8.91
C ASN A 10 19.40 -8.18 -8.97
N ILE A 11 20.31 -9.16 -8.99
CA ILE A 11 19.96 -10.59 -9.03
C ILE A 11 19.08 -10.96 -7.82
N GLU A 12 19.27 -10.30 -6.68
CA GLU A 12 18.47 -10.57 -5.49
C GLU A 12 17.02 -10.09 -5.63
N ASP A 13 16.80 -8.90 -6.22
CA ASP A 13 15.46 -8.35 -6.46
C ASP A 13 14.69 -9.27 -7.42
N LEU A 14 15.33 -9.73 -8.50
CA LEU A 14 14.74 -10.67 -9.46
C LEU A 14 14.39 -12.02 -8.82
N ARG A 15 15.15 -12.48 -7.82
CA ARG A 15 14.85 -13.73 -7.09
C ARG A 15 13.63 -13.56 -6.18
N GLN A 16 13.51 -12.42 -5.52
CA GLN A 16 12.37 -12.12 -4.66
C GLN A 16 11.07 -12.00 -5.48
N GLU A 17 11.11 -11.30 -6.61
CA GLU A 17 9.98 -11.21 -7.54
C GLU A 17 9.55 -12.59 -8.03
N ARG A 18 10.50 -13.44 -8.45
CA ARG A 18 10.19 -14.79 -8.91
C ARG A 18 9.53 -15.64 -7.84
N LYS A 19 10.01 -15.54 -6.60
CA LYS A 19 9.43 -16.25 -5.45
C LYS A 19 8.03 -15.76 -5.13
N LEU A 20 7.78 -14.46 -5.23
CA LEU A 20 6.43 -13.89 -5.07
C LEU A 20 5.49 -14.46 -6.13
N ILE A 21 5.88 -14.46 -7.41
CA ILE A 21 5.07 -15.02 -8.50
C ILE A 21 4.74 -16.49 -8.23
N GLN A 22 5.72 -17.30 -7.83
CA GLN A 22 5.52 -18.72 -7.48
C GLN A 22 4.54 -18.89 -6.30
N ASN A 23 4.64 -18.06 -5.27
CA ASN A 23 3.72 -18.14 -4.13
C ASN A 23 2.27 -17.79 -4.52
N LEU A 24 2.09 -16.95 -5.54
CA LEU A 24 0.78 -16.50 -5.99
C LEU A 24 0.17 -17.41 -7.06
N GLU A 25 0.98 -18.22 -7.77
CA GLU A 25 0.55 -18.96 -8.97
C GLU A 25 -0.62 -19.92 -8.74
N HIS A 26 -0.77 -20.45 -7.53
CA HIS A 26 -1.83 -21.38 -7.15
C HIS A 26 -3.14 -20.70 -6.74
N LEU A 27 -3.13 -19.38 -6.56
CA LEU A 27 -4.30 -18.61 -6.13
C LEU A 27 -5.18 -18.23 -7.32
N LYS A 28 -6.46 -17.94 -7.05
CA LYS A 28 -7.36 -17.37 -8.07
C LYS A 28 -6.89 -15.96 -8.42
N LYS A 29 -7.19 -15.50 -9.64
CA LYS A 29 -6.79 -14.16 -10.14
C LYS A 29 -7.23 -13.04 -9.20
N GLU A 30 -8.42 -13.14 -8.62
CA GLU A 30 -8.94 -12.15 -7.68
C GLU A 30 -8.11 -12.11 -6.38
N GLN A 31 -7.64 -13.26 -5.91
CA GLN A 31 -6.79 -13.37 -4.72
C GLN A 31 -5.37 -12.86 -5.01
N GLN A 32 -4.82 -13.21 -6.17
CA GLN A 32 -3.54 -12.66 -6.64
C GLN A 32 -3.60 -11.14 -6.72
N GLY A 33 -4.67 -10.60 -7.35
CA GLY A 33 -4.90 -9.17 -7.48
C GLY A 33 -5.00 -8.47 -6.12
N ALA A 34 -5.71 -9.07 -5.15
CA ALA A 34 -5.78 -8.52 -3.80
C ALA A 34 -4.41 -8.45 -3.11
N ILE A 35 -3.59 -9.50 -3.23
CA ILE A 35 -2.25 -9.51 -2.62
C ILE A 35 -1.33 -8.50 -3.31
N LEU A 36 -1.32 -8.46 -4.64
CA LEU A 36 -0.53 -7.48 -5.39
C LEU A 36 -0.95 -6.04 -5.06
N TRP A 37 -2.25 -5.80 -4.90
CA TRP A 37 -2.76 -4.50 -4.47
C TRP A 37 -2.22 -4.11 -3.09
N LEU A 38 -2.22 -5.03 -2.11
CA LEU A 38 -1.66 -4.76 -0.78
C LEU A 38 -0.15 -4.46 -0.84
N LEU A 39 0.60 -5.22 -1.64
CA LEU A 39 2.04 -5.02 -1.79
C LEU A 39 2.39 -3.70 -2.48
N TYR A 40 1.59 -3.27 -3.45
CA TYR A 40 1.78 -1.99 -4.12
C TYR A 40 1.46 -0.80 -3.19
N HIS A 41 0.60 -1.01 -2.20
CA HIS A 41 0.13 0.01 -1.27
C HIS A 41 0.66 -0.23 0.16
N MET A 42 1.90 -0.70 0.31
CA MET A 42 2.49 -0.91 1.65
C MET A 42 2.56 0.39 2.46
N ASP A 43 2.86 1.52 1.83
CA ASP A 43 2.98 2.82 2.53
C ASP A 43 1.72 3.22 3.30
N ILE A 44 0.53 3.02 2.72
CA ILE A 44 -0.73 3.32 3.41
C ILE A 44 -0.98 2.30 4.54
N LEU A 45 -0.62 1.03 4.35
CA LEU A 45 -0.77 0.00 5.39
C LEU A 45 0.16 0.27 6.58
N ASP A 46 1.42 0.66 6.32
CA ASP A 46 2.40 1.02 7.33
C ASP A 46 1.93 2.24 8.12
N MET A 47 1.38 3.25 7.43
CA MET A 47 0.81 4.43 8.09
C MET A 47 -0.44 4.11 8.91
N ILE A 48 -1.22 3.10 8.53
CA ILE A 48 -2.35 2.61 9.34
C ILE A 48 -1.85 1.86 10.59
N ASP A 49 -0.74 1.14 10.48
CA ASP A 49 -0.17 0.34 11.55
C ASP A 49 0.69 1.14 12.53
N SER A 50 1.36 2.20 12.07
CA SER A 50 2.40 2.98 12.78
C SER A 50 2.03 3.45 14.18
N GLY A 51 0.74 3.55 14.48
CA GLY A 51 0.27 4.04 15.77
C GLY A 51 0.04 5.54 15.80
N GLU A 52 0.66 6.29 14.88
CA GLU A 52 0.55 7.74 14.79
C GLU A 52 -0.83 8.19 14.34
N ILE A 53 -1.32 9.33 14.84
CA ILE A 53 -2.59 9.90 14.37
C ILE A 53 -2.38 10.47 12.97
N MET A 54 -3.25 10.09 12.03
CA MET A 54 -3.24 10.63 10.68
C MET A 54 -3.60 12.13 10.71
N SER A 55 -2.75 12.98 10.14
CA SER A 55 -3.06 14.39 9.97
C SER A 55 -4.13 14.62 8.90
N GLU A 56 -4.83 15.76 8.96
CA GLU A 56 -5.81 16.15 7.94
C GLU A 56 -5.18 16.25 6.53
N GLU A 57 -3.95 16.77 6.44
CA GLU A 57 -3.20 16.87 5.17
C GLU A 57 -2.89 15.48 4.58
N ALA A 58 -2.49 14.52 5.43
CA ALA A 58 -2.25 13.15 4.98
C ALA A 58 -3.55 12.48 4.53
N GLU A 59 -4.65 12.71 5.25
CA GLU A 59 -5.97 12.19 4.87
C GLU A 59 -6.39 12.70 3.49
N GLU A 60 -6.32 14.01 3.27
CA GLU A 60 -6.72 14.64 2.00
C GLU A 60 -5.91 14.08 0.84
N LYS A 61 -4.58 14.03 0.99
CA LYS A 61 -3.68 13.46 -0.02
C LYS A 61 -4.03 12.01 -0.36
N TRP A 62 -4.26 11.15 0.64
CA TRP A 62 -4.60 9.75 0.40
C TRP A 62 -5.99 9.59 -0.22
N MET A 63 -6.95 10.44 0.15
CA MET A 63 -8.30 10.40 -0.40
C MET A 63 -8.33 10.86 -1.87
N GLU A 64 -7.58 11.91 -2.22
CA GLU A 64 -7.40 12.35 -3.60
C GLU A 64 -6.81 11.25 -4.46
N GLN A 65 -5.69 10.64 -4.02
CA GLN A 65 -5.09 9.50 -4.72
C GLN A 65 -6.08 8.34 -4.90
N ALA A 66 -6.85 8.01 -3.86
CA ALA A 66 -7.83 6.94 -3.92
C ALA A 66 -8.95 7.21 -4.95
N LEU A 67 -9.36 8.47 -5.10
CA LEU A 67 -10.37 8.89 -6.06
C LEU A 67 -9.82 8.85 -7.50
N GLU A 68 -8.60 9.33 -7.72
CA GLU A 68 -7.93 9.30 -9.02
C GLU A 68 -7.78 7.86 -9.53
N ASP A 69 -7.38 6.94 -8.64
CA ASP A 69 -7.16 5.53 -8.98
C ASP A 69 -8.44 4.68 -9.01
N ASN A 70 -9.60 5.27 -8.66
CA ASN A 70 -10.84 4.52 -8.35
C ASN A 70 -10.60 3.38 -7.34
N ALA A 71 -9.68 3.59 -6.39
CA ALA A 71 -9.24 2.60 -5.43
C ALA A 71 -10.16 2.58 -4.20
N TYR A 72 -11.36 2.00 -4.35
CA TYR A 72 -12.35 1.93 -3.26
C TYR A 72 -11.83 1.28 -1.97
N ILE A 73 -10.93 0.29 -2.09
CA ILE A 73 -10.30 -0.34 -0.91
C ILE A 73 -9.46 0.68 -0.15
N MET A 74 -8.73 1.56 -0.84
CA MET A 74 -7.95 2.63 -0.20
C MET A 74 -8.87 3.57 0.58
N MET A 75 -10.00 3.98 -0.01
CA MET A 75 -10.98 4.83 0.66
C MET A 75 -11.50 4.17 1.96
N VAL A 76 -11.79 2.87 1.93
CA VAL A 76 -12.24 2.11 3.12
C VAL A 76 -11.17 2.09 4.20
N LEU A 77 -9.90 1.89 3.82
CA LEU A 77 -8.77 1.86 4.76
C LEU A 77 -8.52 3.22 5.42
N ILE A 78 -8.66 4.32 4.68
CA ILE A 78 -8.58 5.68 5.23
C ILE A 78 -9.67 5.89 6.28
N GLN A 79 -10.93 5.52 5.97
CA GLN A 79 -12.03 5.65 6.93
C GLN A 79 -11.82 4.78 8.19
N TYR A 80 -11.31 3.56 8.01
CA TYR A 80 -10.93 2.68 9.13
C TYR A 80 -9.89 3.36 10.04
N LYS A 81 -8.86 3.96 9.46
CA LYS A 81 -7.80 4.67 10.18
C LYS A 81 -8.34 5.85 10.98
N LYS A 82 -9.19 6.68 10.37
CA LYS A 82 -9.86 7.80 11.07
C LYS A 82 -10.64 7.33 12.29
N LEU A 83 -11.35 6.20 12.17
CA LEU A 83 -12.10 5.64 13.30
C LEU A 83 -11.16 5.13 14.40
N LYS A 84 -10.06 4.46 14.01
CA LYS A 84 -9.02 3.97 14.93
C LYS A 84 -8.38 5.12 15.71
N ASP A 85 -8.06 6.22 15.04
CA ASP A 85 -7.42 7.40 15.65
C ASP A 85 -8.38 8.13 16.61
N LYS A 86 -9.63 8.35 16.20
CA LYS A 86 -10.67 8.91 17.09
C LYS A 86 -10.90 8.10 18.36
N ASN A 87 -10.73 6.78 18.31
CA ASN A 87 -10.88 5.94 19.49
C ASN A 87 -9.67 6.04 20.43
N ARG A 88 -8.48 6.31 19.90
CA ARG A 88 -7.27 6.53 20.70
C ARG A 88 -7.33 7.87 21.43
N GLU A 89 -7.71 8.94 20.73
CA GLU A 89 -7.89 10.27 21.33
C GLU A 89 -8.91 10.29 22.49
N LYS A 90 -9.89 9.38 22.48
CA LYS A 90 -10.88 9.24 23.58
C LYS A 90 -10.39 8.39 24.75
N SER A 91 -9.32 7.62 24.55
CA SER A 91 -8.76 6.70 25.53
C SER A 91 -7.59 7.30 26.30
N GLU A 92 -7.13 8.48 25.88
CA GLU A 92 -6.12 9.33 26.55
C GLU A 92 -6.80 10.42 27.40
#